data_AF-A0A523L7K3-F1
#
_entry.id   AF-A0A523L7K3-F1
#
_cell.length_a   1.000
_cell.length_b   1.000
_cell.length_c   1.000
_cell.angle_alpha   90.00
_cell.angle_beta   90.00
_cell.angle_gamma   90.00
#
_symmetry.space_group_name_H-M   'P 1'
#
loop_
_entity.id
_entity.type
_entity.pdbx_description
1 polymer ?
#
loop_
_entity_poly.entity_id
_entity_poly.type
_entity_poly.pdbx_seq_one_letter_code
_entity_poly.pdbx_strand_id
1 'polypeptide(L)'
;MSQQKSEAVVEETFSDDDIAEYLQRHADFFDRHSSLLMDLKVAHNPGGAAISLVERQITVLRQRSQDLERQLKELVTVARSNDLLVARLHRLSIRLMTTPGHAARIETLETCLREDFQADRAAVVLFPPLQDETIAREGFLKIVDRGDPGLKPFASFLKSARPRCGLIRGRQKTFLFAENAREISSAALVPLGAQAALGFLVIGSRDPDYFNPEQKTDFLARLGELVSVALL
;
A
#
# COMPACT_ATOMS: atom_id res chain seq x y z
N MET A 1 -41.02 -36.25 70.01
CA MET A 1 -42.09 -35.74 69.14
C MET A 1 -41.61 -34.43 68.52
N SER A 2 -40.95 -34.48 67.37
CA SER A 2 -40.81 -33.32 66.49
C SER A 2 -40.66 -33.84 65.06
N GLN A 3 -41.53 -33.34 64.20
CA GLN A 3 -41.89 -33.88 62.90
C GLN A 3 -40.76 -33.64 61.88
N GLN A 4 -40.36 -34.72 61.21
CA GLN A 4 -39.44 -34.69 60.08
C GLN A 4 -40.25 -34.29 58.83
N LYS A 5 -40.04 -33.06 58.35
CA LYS A 5 -40.58 -32.58 57.08
C LYS A 5 -39.81 -33.30 55.98
N SER A 6 -40.48 -34.23 55.30
CA SER A 6 -39.94 -34.99 54.18
C SER A 6 -39.79 -34.05 52.97
N GLU A 7 -38.54 -33.73 52.63
CA GLU A 7 -38.19 -33.12 51.34
C GLU A 7 -38.16 -34.25 50.31
N ALA A 8 -39.17 -34.28 49.45
CA ALA A 8 -39.28 -35.23 48.36
C ALA A 8 -38.14 -34.96 47.36
N VAL A 9 -37.19 -35.90 47.29
CA VAL A 9 -36.19 -35.96 46.23
C VAL A 9 -36.94 -36.36 44.96
N VAL A 10 -37.09 -35.40 44.03
CA VAL A 10 -37.56 -35.69 42.67
C VAL A 10 -36.41 -36.39 41.96
N GLU A 11 -36.47 -37.71 41.86
CA GLU A 11 -35.62 -38.47 40.94
C GLU A 11 -36.06 -38.13 39.51
N GLU A 12 -35.34 -37.23 38.85
CA GLU A 12 -35.55 -36.96 37.42
C GLU A 12 -35.03 -38.15 36.59
N THR A 13 -35.96 -38.83 35.95
CA THR A 13 -35.80 -40.03 35.13
C THR A 13 -35.35 -39.67 33.71
N PHE A 14 -34.15 -39.14 33.52
CA PHE A 14 -33.58 -38.98 32.19
C PHE A 14 -32.50 -40.03 31.95
N SER A 15 -32.63 -40.79 30.85
CA SER A 15 -31.56 -41.68 30.40
C SER A 15 -30.38 -40.84 29.88
N ASP A 16 -29.17 -41.34 30.04
CA ASP A 16 -27.95 -40.70 29.52
C ASP A 16 -28.07 -40.42 28.00
N ASP A 17 -28.72 -41.33 27.27
CA ASP A 17 -28.97 -41.20 25.82
C ASP A 17 -29.92 -40.04 25.50
N ASP A 18 -30.93 -39.81 26.32
CA ASP A 18 -31.90 -38.72 26.12
C ASP A 18 -31.23 -37.36 26.37
N ILE A 19 -30.33 -37.29 27.38
CA ILE A 19 -29.54 -36.09 27.66
C ILE A 19 -28.57 -35.82 26.50
N ALA A 20 -27.93 -36.85 25.95
CA ALA A 20 -27.02 -36.71 24.82
C ALA A 20 -27.75 -36.23 23.56
N GLU A 21 -28.91 -36.80 23.24
CA GLU A 21 -29.73 -36.39 22.09
C GLU A 21 -30.25 -34.95 22.27
N TYR A 22 -30.63 -34.58 23.49
CA TYR A 22 -31.07 -33.22 23.83
C TYR A 22 -29.95 -32.19 23.65
N LEU A 23 -28.74 -32.45 24.18
CA LEU A 23 -27.59 -31.54 24.03
C LEU A 23 -27.13 -31.43 22.57
N GLN A 24 -27.25 -32.49 21.77
CA GLN A 24 -26.95 -32.43 20.33
C GLN A 24 -27.95 -31.58 19.56
N ARG A 25 -29.24 -31.65 19.90
CA ARG A 25 -30.29 -30.83 19.28
C ARG A 25 -30.25 -29.38 19.74
N HIS A 26 -29.71 -29.11 20.93
CA HIS A 26 -29.64 -27.79 21.55
C HIS A 26 -28.19 -27.39 21.83
N ALA A 27 -27.43 -27.16 20.77
CA ALA A 27 -26.01 -26.80 20.84
C ALA A 27 -25.74 -25.46 21.56
N ASP A 28 -26.76 -24.60 21.72
CA ASP A 28 -26.72 -23.31 22.41
C ASP A 28 -27.03 -23.42 23.92
N PHE A 29 -27.31 -24.62 24.43
CA PHE A 29 -27.75 -24.85 25.81
C PHE A 29 -26.76 -24.28 26.84
N PHE A 30 -25.46 -24.46 26.62
CA PHE A 30 -24.43 -23.96 27.53
C PHE A 30 -24.16 -22.46 27.41
N ASP A 31 -24.55 -21.83 26.29
CA ASP A 31 -24.52 -20.38 26.17
C ASP A 31 -25.62 -19.74 27.03
N ARG A 32 -26.79 -20.40 27.11
CA ARG A 32 -27.93 -19.98 27.95
C ARG A 32 -27.73 -20.29 29.43
N HIS A 33 -26.94 -21.32 29.75
CA HIS A 33 -26.68 -21.78 31.11
C HIS A 33 -25.17 -21.80 31.43
N SER A 34 -24.49 -20.67 31.20
CA SER A 34 -23.05 -20.52 31.37
C SER A 34 -22.54 -20.77 32.79
N SER A 35 -23.38 -20.58 33.82
CA SER A 35 -23.06 -20.91 35.21
C SER A 35 -22.87 -22.41 35.43
N LEU A 36 -23.57 -23.27 34.69
CA LEU A 36 -23.42 -24.73 34.80
C LEU A 36 -22.04 -25.20 34.31
N LEU A 37 -21.43 -24.50 33.35
CA LEU A 37 -20.09 -24.82 32.85
C LEU A 37 -19.01 -24.60 33.92
N MET A 38 -19.22 -23.70 34.87
CA MET A 38 -18.24 -23.42 35.93
C MET A 38 -18.22 -24.50 37.02
N ASP A 39 -19.35 -25.17 37.24
CA ASP A 39 -19.50 -26.20 38.28
C ASP A 39 -19.38 -27.64 37.75
N LEU A 40 -19.34 -27.82 36.42
CA LEU A 40 -19.27 -29.12 35.77
C LEU A 40 -17.89 -29.78 35.95
N LYS A 41 -17.82 -30.85 36.76
CA LYS A 41 -16.62 -31.68 36.89
C LYS A 41 -16.56 -32.73 35.79
N VAL A 42 -16.03 -32.36 34.62
CA VAL A 42 -15.75 -33.33 33.55
C VAL A 42 -14.38 -33.97 33.81
N ALA A 43 -14.38 -35.26 34.16
CA ALA A 43 -13.15 -36.02 34.28
C ALA A 43 -12.51 -36.19 32.89
N HIS A 44 -11.32 -35.62 32.71
CA HIS A 44 -10.58 -35.67 31.46
C HIS A 44 -9.98 -37.05 31.24
N ASN A 45 -10.34 -37.70 30.13
CA ASN A 45 -9.57 -38.82 29.58
C ASN A 45 -8.78 -38.31 28.37
N PRO A 46 -7.43 -38.34 28.35
CA PRO A 46 -6.59 -37.74 27.30
C PRO A 46 -6.65 -38.43 25.92
N GLY A 47 -7.76 -39.08 25.57
CA GLY A 47 -7.93 -39.83 24.33
C GLY A 47 -9.31 -39.70 23.67
N GLY A 48 -10.22 -38.86 24.18
CA GLY A 48 -11.55 -38.66 23.61
C GLY A 48 -11.60 -37.55 22.55
N ALA A 49 -12.22 -37.81 21.41
CA ALA A 49 -12.32 -36.95 20.23
C ALA A 49 -13.15 -35.64 20.39
N ALA A 50 -13.37 -35.16 21.60
CA ALA A 50 -14.13 -33.95 21.88
C ALA A 50 -13.19 -32.80 22.27
N ILE A 51 -12.91 -31.90 21.31
CA ILE A 51 -12.14 -30.68 21.54
C ILE A 51 -12.99 -29.72 22.37
N SER A 52 -12.47 -29.24 23.51
CA SER A 52 -13.18 -28.30 24.38
C SER A 52 -13.46 -26.98 23.65
N LEU A 53 -14.69 -26.45 23.76
CA LEU A 53 -15.07 -25.15 23.20
C LEU A 53 -14.11 -24.03 23.64
N VAL A 54 -13.60 -24.11 24.86
CA VAL A 54 -12.63 -23.14 25.41
C VAL A 54 -11.27 -23.26 24.71
N GLU A 55 -10.80 -24.48 24.42
CA GLU A 55 -9.55 -24.69 23.66
C GLU A 55 -9.68 -24.17 22.23
N ARG A 56 -10.84 -24.39 21.60
CA ARG A 56 -11.16 -23.83 20.28
C ARG A 56 -11.16 -22.29 20.32
N GLN A 57 -11.79 -21.68 21.33
CA GLN A 57 -11.83 -20.23 21.50
C GLN A 57 -10.43 -19.63 21.74
N ILE A 58 -9.60 -20.24 22.60
CA ILE A 58 -8.22 -19.80 22.84
C ILE A 58 -7.39 -19.90 21.56
N THR A 59 -7.57 -20.96 20.77
CA THR A 59 -6.87 -21.13 19.50
C THR A 59 -7.25 -20.03 18.51
N VAL A 60 -8.55 -19.74 18.37
CA VAL A 60 -9.05 -18.66 17.49
C VAL A 60 -8.55 -17.28 17.95
N LEU A 61 -8.55 -17.01 19.26
CA LEU A 61 -8.03 -15.75 19.79
C LEU A 61 -6.53 -15.58 19.54
N ARG A 62 -5.74 -16.65 19.70
CA ARG A 62 -4.30 -16.64 19.39
C ARG A 62 -4.05 -16.39 17.91
N GLN A 63 -4.79 -17.07 17.02
CA GLN A 63 -4.70 -16.83 15.57
C GLN A 63 -5.03 -15.37 15.24
N ARG A 64 -6.12 -14.83 15.80
CA ARG A 64 -6.50 -13.43 15.58
C ARG A 64 -5.46 -12.45 16.13
N SER A 65 -4.84 -12.74 17.27
CA SER A 65 -3.74 -11.93 17.82
C SER A 65 -2.54 -11.92 16.88
N GLN A 66 -2.16 -13.09 16.34
CA GLN A 66 -1.06 -13.20 15.39
C GLN A 66 -1.36 -12.47 14.07
N ASP A 67 -2.59 -12.56 13.58
CA ASP A 67 -3.02 -11.84 12.38
C ASP A 67 -2.98 -10.31 12.59
N LEU A 68 -3.44 -9.83 13.74
CA LEU A 68 -3.37 -8.41 14.10
C LEU A 68 -1.93 -7.92 14.27
N GLU A 69 -1.06 -8.71 14.89
CA GLU A 69 0.37 -8.38 15.01
C GLU A 69 1.04 -8.32 13.64
N ARG A 70 0.67 -9.21 12.70
CA ARG A 70 1.16 -9.17 11.32
C ARG A 70 0.70 -7.89 10.62
N GLN A 71 -0.59 -7.57 10.71
CA GLN A 71 -1.14 -6.33 10.13
C GLN A 71 -0.49 -5.07 10.72
N LEU A 72 -0.25 -5.05 12.04
CA LEU A 72 0.45 -3.94 12.69
C LEU A 72 1.88 -3.78 12.12
N LYS A 73 2.63 -4.88 11.98
CA LYS A 73 3.98 -4.86 11.41
C LYS A 73 3.99 -4.35 9.97
N GLU A 74 3.02 -4.76 9.16
CA GLU A 74 2.84 -4.25 7.79
C GLU A 74 2.56 -2.74 7.80
N LEU A 75 1.63 -2.26 8.62
CA LEU A 75 1.31 -0.84 8.74
C LEU A 75 2.52 0.00 9.21
N VAL A 76 3.27 -0.48 10.19
CA VAL A 76 4.50 0.20 10.67
C VAL A 76 5.56 0.25 9.56
N THR A 77 5.68 -0.81 8.77
CA THR A 77 6.64 -0.86 7.66
C THR A 77 6.27 0.16 6.56
N VAL A 78 4.97 0.23 6.21
CA VAL A 78 4.44 1.24 5.27
C VAL A 78 4.57 2.66 5.82
N ALA A 79 4.35 2.87 7.13
CA ALA A 79 4.53 4.18 7.75
C ALA A 79 5.99 4.64 7.65
N ARG A 80 6.95 3.75 7.98
CA ARG A 80 8.39 4.06 7.87
C ARG A 80 8.82 4.36 6.44
N SER A 81 8.33 3.61 5.45
CA SER A 81 8.66 3.89 4.04
C SER A 81 8.10 5.26 3.60
N ASN A 82 6.89 5.60 4.03
CA ASN A 82 6.30 6.91 3.76
C ASN A 82 7.08 8.05 4.43
N ASP A 83 7.50 7.90 5.69
CA ASP A 83 8.31 8.92 6.37
C ASP A 83 9.64 9.16 5.66
N LEU A 84 10.29 8.09 5.17
CA LEU A 84 11.50 8.20 4.35
C LEU A 84 11.24 8.96 3.05
N LEU A 85 10.12 8.70 2.36
CA LEU A 85 9.75 9.42 1.14
C LEU A 85 9.50 10.91 1.42
N VAL A 86 8.80 11.25 2.51
CA VAL A 86 8.58 12.64 2.91
C VAL A 86 9.90 13.34 3.23
N ALA A 87 10.81 12.69 3.95
CA ALA A 87 12.12 13.24 4.26
C ALA A 87 12.96 13.49 2.98
N ARG A 88 12.93 12.55 2.03
CA ARG A 88 13.59 12.68 0.71
C ARG A 88 13.01 13.84 -0.10
N LEU A 89 11.68 13.97 -0.13
CA LEU A 89 11.02 15.09 -0.81
C LEU A 89 11.43 16.42 -0.20
N HIS A 90 11.40 16.53 1.13
CA HIS A 90 11.81 17.75 1.83
C HIS A 90 13.27 18.13 1.53
N ARG A 91 14.18 17.15 1.54
CA ARG A 91 15.59 17.36 1.16
C ARG A 91 15.72 17.84 -0.29
N LEU A 92 14.99 17.22 -1.21
CA LEU A 92 14.93 17.65 -2.61
C LEU A 92 14.41 19.09 -2.72
N SER A 93 13.37 19.45 -1.97
CA SER A 93 12.83 20.81 -1.91
C SER A 93 13.91 21.82 -1.58
N ILE A 94 14.63 21.58 -0.48
CA ILE A 94 15.67 22.50 -0.01
C ILE A 94 16.76 22.61 -1.07
N ARG A 95 17.27 21.48 -1.57
CA ARG A 95 18.31 21.46 -2.60
C ARG A 95 17.92 22.27 -3.83
N LEU A 96 16.74 22.03 -4.39
CA LEU A 96 16.27 22.74 -5.57
C LEU A 96 16.07 24.24 -5.33
N MET A 97 15.60 24.64 -4.15
CA MET A 97 15.45 26.07 -3.80
C MET A 97 16.80 26.76 -3.57
N THR A 98 17.79 26.05 -3.05
CA THR A 98 19.13 26.61 -2.79
C THR A 98 20.05 26.61 -4.00
N THR A 99 19.77 25.79 -5.03
CA THR A 99 20.59 25.70 -6.24
C THR A 99 20.30 26.88 -7.19
N PRO A 100 21.27 27.77 -7.45
CA PRO A 100 21.10 28.87 -8.38
C PRO A 100 21.23 28.38 -9.84
N GLY A 101 20.39 28.92 -10.71
CA GLY A 101 20.42 28.65 -12.15
C GLY A 101 19.58 27.44 -12.58
N HIS A 102 18.93 27.57 -13.74
CA HIS A 102 17.99 26.58 -14.24
C HIS A 102 18.68 25.25 -14.57
N ALA A 103 19.80 25.30 -15.29
CA ALA A 103 20.57 24.11 -15.66
C ALA A 103 21.06 23.31 -14.44
N ALA A 104 21.55 24.01 -13.39
CA ALA A 104 22.01 23.38 -12.17
C ALA A 104 20.86 22.75 -11.36
N ARG A 105 19.65 23.33 -11.38
CA ARG A 105 18.46 22.71 -10.77
C ARG A 105 18.05 21.42 -11.48
N ILE A 106 18.13 21.37 -12.81
CA ILE A 106 17.89 20.14 -13.58
C ILE A 106 18.91 19.05 -13.22
N GLU A 107 20.19 19.41 -13.12
CA GLU A 107 21.24 18.47 -12.70
C GLU A 107 21.03 17.97 -11.26
N THR A 108 20.64 18.87 -10.36
CA THR A 108 20.31 18.52 -8.97
C THR A 108 19.13 17.54 -8.93
N LEU A 109 18.10 17.77 -9.75
CA LEU A 109 16.94 16.89 -9.87
C LEU A 109 17.35 15.51 -10.40
N GLU A 110 18.17 15.45 -11.44
CA GLU A 110 18.69 14.21 -12.02
C GLU A 110 19.40 13.36 -10.96
N THR A 111 20.33 13.98 -10.22
CA THR A 111 21.11 13.32 -9.18
C THR A 111 20.22 12.84 -8.04
N CYS A 112 19.31 13.67 -7.55
CA CYS A 112 18.43 13.28 -6.44
C CYS A 112 17.45 12.16 -6.82
N LEU A 113 16.90 12.17 -8.06
CA LEU A 113 16.02 11.08 -8.50
C LEU A 113 16.75 9.74 -8.59
N ARG A 114 18.02 9.76 -8.98
CA ARG A 114 18.87 8.56 -9.04
C ARG A 114 19.26 8.07 -7.65
N GLU A 115 19.76 8.96 -6.79
CA GLU A 115 20.35 8.61 -5.50
C GLU A 115 19.30 8.45 -4.39
N ASP A 116 18.42 9.44 -4.23
CA ASP A 116 17.47 9.50 -3.11
C ASP A 116 16.18 8.74 -3.45
N PHE A 117 15.70 8.76 -4.69
CA PHE A 117 14.45 8.08 -5.08
C PHE A 117 14.64 6.65 -5.59
N GLN A 118 15.90 6.20 -5.72
CA GLN A 118 16.25 4.86 -6.25
C GLN A 118 15.57 4.56 -7.59
N ALA A 119 15.35 5.59 -8.41
CA ALA A 119 14.80 5.41 -9.73
C ALA A 119 15.83 4.71 -10.62
N ASP A 120 15.49 3.55 -11.19
CA ASP A 120 16.35 2.87 -12.16
C ASP A 120 16.62 3.80 -13.36
N ARG A 121 15.59 4.54 -13.78
CA ARG A 121 15.69 5.62 -14.77
C ARG A 121 14.73 6.74 -14.43
N ALA A 122 15.12 7.96 -14.78
CA ALA A 122 14.24 9.12 -14.75
C ALA A 122 14.42 9.94 -16.03
N ALA A 123 13.36 10.59 -16.48
CA ALA A 123 13.40 11.52 -17.60
C ALA A 123 12.41 12.67 -17.38
N VAL A 124 12.80 13.87 -17.78
CA VAL A 124 11.96 15.07 -17.79
C VAL A 124 11.72 15.46 -19.24
N VAL A 125 10.46 15.68 -19.58
CA VAL A 125 10.05 16.19 -20.89
C VAL A 125 9.47 17.59 -20.67
N LEU A 126 10.11 18.61 -21.23
CA LEU A 126 9.67 20.01 -21.12
C LEU A 126 9.16 20.53 -22.46
N PHE A 127 8.19 21.45 -22.38
CA PHE A 127 7.58 22.12 -23.53
C PHE A 127 8.03 23.58 -23.61
N PRO A 128 8.46 24.09 -24.79
CA PRO A 128 8.74 25.51 -24.99
C PRO A 128 7.51 26.41 -24.74
N PRO A 129 7.72 27.70 -24.39
CA PRO A 129 9.01 28.37 -24.20
C PRO A 129 9.68 27.99 -22.87
N LEU A 130 11.00 27.89 -22.89
CA LEU A 130 11.83 27.59 -21.71
C LEU A 130 12.65 28.81 -21.33
N GLN A 131 13.13 28.86 -20.09
CA GLN A 131 14.09 29.88 -19.67
C GLN A 131 15.38 29.75 -20.50
N ASP A 132 15.98 30.90 -20.83
CA ASP A 132 17.32 30.97 -21.45
C ASP A 132 18.28 30.10 -20.61
N GLU A 133 19.13 29.31 -21.28
CA GLU A 133 20.06 28.29 -20.72
C GLU A 133 19.52 26.85 -20.56
N THR A 134 18.26 26.56 -20.88
CA THR A 134 17.76 25.17 -20.82
C THR A 134 18.25 24.35 -22.00
N ILE A 135 19.27 23.51 -21.77
CA ILE A 135 19.87 22.64 -22.80
C ILE A 135 19.42 21.20 -22.58
N ALA A 136 18.91 20.55 -23.64
CA ALA A 136 18.54 19.14 -23.61
C ALA A 136 19.72 18.27 -23.12
N ARG A 137 19.42 17.26 -22.29
CA ARG A 137 20.39 16.33 -21.73
C ARG A 137 20.04 14.93 -22.18
N GLU A 138 20.97 14.28 -22.87
CA GLU A 138 20.74 12.94 -23.37
C GLU A 138 20.36 11.98 -22.23
N GLY A 139 19.29 11.21 -22.44
CA GLY A 139 18.79 10.24 -21.45
C GLY A 139 18.02 10.82 -20.25
N PHE A 140 18.11 12.13 -19.97
CA PHE A 140 17.38 12.74 -18.84
C PHE A 140 16.42 13.87 -19.26
N LEU A 141 16.89 14.91 -19.95
CA LEU A 141 16.05 16.06 -20.31
C LEU A 141 15.75 16.09 -21.80
N LYS A 142 14.46 16.00 -22.15
CA LYS A 142 13.96 16.19 -23.51
C LYS A 142 13.18 17.49 -23.61
N ILE A 143 13.44 18.23 -24.68
CA ILE A 143 12.71 19.45 -25.02
C ILE A 143 11.99 19.16 -26.33
N VAL A 144 10.66 19.19 -26.30
CA VAL A 144 9.82 18.84 -27.46
C VAL A 144 8.65 19.81 -27.56
N ASP A 145 8.14 20.03 -28.77
CA ASP A 145 6.92 20.81 -28.95
C ASP A 145 5.69 20.03 -28.43
N ARG A 146 4.67 20.73 -27.93
CA ARG A 146 3.43 20.10 -27.43
C ARG A 146 2.67 19.34 -28.53
N GLY A 147 2.89 19.69 -29.80
CA GLY A 147 2.36 19.02 -30.98
C GLY A 147 3.20 17.83 -31.49
N ASP A 148 4.30 17.48 -30.84
CA ASP A 148 5.20 16.41 -31.31
C ASP A 148 4.47 15.05 -31.42
N PRO A 149 4.56 14.33 -32.56
CA PRO A 149 3.93 13.02 -32.75
C PRO A 149 4.34 11.96 -31.71
N GLY A 150 5.54 12.07 -31.15
CA GLY A 150 6.07 11.24 -30.08
C GLY A 150 5.31 11.36 -28.77
N LEU A 151 4.54 12.44 -28.57
CA LEU A 151 3.68 12.64 -27.39
C LEU A 151 2.32 11.92 -27.51
N LYS A 152 1.92 11.43 -28.68
CA LYS A 152 0.65 10.71 -28.88
C LYS A 152 0.40 9.58 -27.86
N PRO A 153 1.38 8.75 -27.47
CA PRO A 153 1.20 7.73 -26.42
C PRO A 153 0.87 8.29 -25.03
N PHE A 154 1.15 9.58 -24.78
CA PHE A 154 0.92 10.26 -23.51
C PHE A 154 -0.33 11.16 -23.52
N ALA A 155 -1.06 11.23 -24.64
CA ALA A 155 -2.17 12.17 -24.82
C ALA A 155 -3.26 12.10 -23.73
N SER A 156 -3.64 10.89 -23.29
CA SER A 156 -4.63 10.73 -22.21
C SER A 156 -4.14 11.24 -20.85
N PHE A 157 -2.86 11.05 -20.56
CA PHE A 157 -2.19 11.54 -19.35
C PHE A 157 -2.04 13.06 -19.38
N LEU A 158 -1.57 13.62 -20.50
CA LEU A 158 -1.44 15.07 -20.67
C LEU A 158 -2.80 15.78 -20.57
N LYS A 159 -3.86 15.16 -21.08
CA LYS A 159 -5.23 15.69 -20.98
C LYS A 159 -5.77 15.66 -19.54
N SER A 160 -5.51 14.59 -18.79
CA SER A 160 -5.97 14.50 -17.40
C SER A 160 -5.15 15.37 -16.45
N ALA A 161 -3.88 15.62 -16.78
CA ALA A 161 -2.91 16.35 -15.96
C ALA A 161 -2.88 15.86 -14.51
N ARG A 162 -2.99 14.54 -14.31
CA ARG A 162 -2.90 13.88 -13.01
C ARG A 162 -1.78 12.86 -12.99
N PRO A 163 -1.07 12.71 -11.86
CA PRO A 163 -0.06 11.67 -11.71
C PRO A 163 -0.64 10.28 -11.99
N ARG A 164 0.15 9.42 -12.62
CA ARG A 164 -0.27 8.06 -13.01
C ARG A 164 0.87 7.06 -12.84
N CYS A 165 0.59 5.96 -12.16
CA CYS A 165 1.47 4.79 -12.10
C CYS A 165 0.99 3.67 -13.03
N GLY A 166 1.91 2.80 -13.42
CA GLY A 166 1.59 1.53 -14.07
C GLY A 166 2.68 1.04 -15.01
N LEU A 167 2.34 -0.01 -15.76
CA LEU A 167 3.20 -0.55 -16.80
C LEU A 167 3.42 0.45 -17.94
N ILE A 168 4.67 0.56 -18.36
CA ILE A 168 5.06 1.45 -19.46
C ILE A 168 5.12 0.67 -20.78
N ARG A 169 4.48 1.20 -21.84
CA ARG A 169 4.38 0.52 -23.14
C ARG A 169 5.59 0.80 -24.03
N GLY A 170 5.89 -0.10 -24.97
CA GLY A 170 7.05 0.01 -25.87
C GLY A 170 7.23 1.39 -26.52
N ARG A 171 6.17 1.97 -27.11
CA ARG A 171 6.25 3.33 -27.71
C ARG A 171 6.61 4.42 -26.71
N GLN A 172 6.12 4.33 -25.47
CA GLN A 172 6.47 5.27 -24.40
C GLN A 172 7.93 5.07 -23.96
N LYS A 173 8.37 3.81 -23.80
CA LYS A 173 9.76 3.50 -23.42
C LYS A 173 10.75 4.01 -24.46
N THR A 174 10.50 3.74 -25.74
CA THR A 174 11.36 4.20 -26.84
C THR A 174 11.42 5.73 -26.89
N PHE A 175 10.27 6.39 -26.74
CA PHE A 175 10.23 7.85 -26.70
C PHE A 175 11.02 8.43 -25.51
N LEU A 176 10.96 7.81 -24.32
CA LEU A 176 11.60 8.35 -23.12
C LEU A 176 13.08 7.97 -22.98
N PHE A 177 13.42 6.70 -23.21
CA PHE A 177 14.70 6.11 -22.82
C PHE A 177 15.52 5.57 -24.00
N ALA A 178 15.05 5.71 -25.23
CA ALA A 178 15.75 5.25 -26.45
C ALA A 178 16.27 3.81 -26.34
N GLU A 179 17.59 3.59 -26.35
CA GLU A 179 18.22 2.27 -26.30
C GLU A 179 18.06 1.56 -24.95
N ASN A 180 17.93 2.33 -23.86
CA ASN A 180 17.74 1.80 -22.50
C ASN A 180 16.26 1.45 -22.21
N ALA A 181 15.38 1.57 -23.20
CA ALA A 181 13.95 1.29 -23.09
C ALA A 181 13.62 -0.14 -22.65
N ARG A 182 14.51 -1.12 -22.87
CA ARG A 182 14.18 -2.54 -22.64
C ARG A 182 14.15 -2.94 -21.16
N GLU A 183 14.83 -2.20 -20.30
CA GLU A 183 15.00 -2.59 -18.89
C GLU A 183 13.85 -2.13 -17.98
N ILE A 184 13.09 -1.11 -18.38
CA ILE A 184 12.08 -0.48 -17.52
C ILE A 184 10.73 -1.19 -17.70
N SER A 185 10.16 -1.71 -16.63
CA SER A 185 8.89 -2.47 -16.65
C SER A 185 7.70 -1.61 -16.23
N SER A 186 7.88 -0.80 -15.18
CA SER A 186 6.85 0.09 -14.64
C SER A 186 7.34 1.54 -14.58
N ALA A 187 6.42 2.50 -14.55
CA ALA A 187 6.75 3.91 -14.43
C ALA A 187 5.66 4.74 -13.73
N ALA A 188 6.09 5.77 -13.02
CA ALA A 188 5.28 6.89 -12.57
C ALA A 188 5.43 8.08 -13.53
N LEU A 189 4.30 8.59 -14.01
CA LEU A 189 4.19 9.80 -14.82
C LEU A 189 3.67 10.93 -13.93
N VAL A 190 4.37 12.06 -13.93
CA VAL A 190 4.09 13.20 -13.05
C VAL A 190 3.97 14.47 -13.91
N PRO A 191 2.79 15.10 -14.00
CA PRO A 191 2.61 16.30 -14.79
C PRO A 191 3.36 17.48 -14.14
N LEU A 192 3.90 18.38 -14.96
CA LEU A 192 4.57 19.60 -14.51
C LEU A 192 3.85 20.85 -15.01
N GLY A 193 3.63 21.80 -14.10
CA GLY A 193 2.87 23.02 -14.33
C GLY A 193 1.37 22.78 -14.33
N ALA A 194 0.61 23.88 -14.32
CA ALA A 194 -0.84 23.83 -14.44
C ALA A 194 -1.23 23.10 -15.74
N GLN A 195 -2.10 22.08 -15.64
CA GLN A 195 -2.54 21.27 -16.80
C GLN A 195 -1.38 20.66 -17.64
N ALA A 196 -0.28 20.28 -16.98
CA ALA A 196 0.93 19.79 -17.64
C ALA A 196 1.47 20.80 -18.69
N ALA A 197 1.32 22.11 -18.44
CA ALA A 197 1.77 23.16 -19.36
C ALA A 197 3.30 23.21 -19.53
N LEU A 198 4.04 22.97 -18.44
CA LEU A 198 5.50 22.98 -18.44
C LEU A 198 6.07 21.69 -19.05
N GLY A 199 5.38 20.56 -18.83
CA GLY A 199 5.90 19.27 -19.23
C GLY A 199 5.43 18.12 -18.34
N PHE A 200 6.27 17.10 -18.23
CA PHE A 200 6.08 16.00 -17.29
C PHE A 200 7.41 15.33 -16.91
N LEU A 201 7.47 14.83 -15.69
CA LEU A 201 8.52 13.97 -15.16
C LEU A 201 8.08 12.50 -15.27
N VAL A 202 9.04 11.64 -15.57
CA VAL A 202 8.88 10.19 -15.58
C VAL A 202 9.91 9.54 -14.68
N ILE A 203 9.46 8.65 -13.82
CA ILE A 203 10.30 7.83 -12.95
C ILE A 203 10.02 6.38 -13.31
N GLY A 204 11.04 5.65 -13.77
CA GLY A 204 10.93 4.27 -14.22
C GLY A 204 11.63 3.29 -13.28
N SER A 205 11.04 2.10 -13.14
CA SER A 205 11.66 0.97 -12.44
C SER A 205 11.70 -0.28 -13.33
N ARG A 206 12.72 -1.10 -13.10
CA ARG A 206 12.87 -2.45 -13.69
C ARG A 206 11.85 -3.43 -13.11
N ASP A 207 11.39 -3.19 -11.88
CA ASP A 207 10.37 -3.98 -11.22
C ASP A 207 8.97 -3.63 -11.77
N PRO A 208 8.21 -4.60 -12.31
CA PRO A 208 6.86 -4.37 -12.82
C PRO A 208 5.84 -3.95 -11.75
N ASP A 209 6.06 -4.32 -10.49
CA ASP A 209 5.12 -4.11 -9.37
C ASP A 209 5.46 -2.86 -8.55
N TYR A 210 6.64 -2.27 -8.77
CA TYR A 210 7.09 -1.09 -8.02
C TYR A 210 6.21 0.14 -8.21
N PHE A 211 5.75 0.43 -9.44
CA PHE A 211 4.78 1.51 -9.71
C PHE A 211 3.41 0.92 -10.05
N ASN A 212 2.74 0.37 -9.05
CA ASN A 212 1.41 -0.21 -9.21
C ASN A 212 0.32 0.89 -9.36
N PRO A 213 -0.79 0.65 -10.09
CA PRO A 213 -1.88 1.62 -10.26
C PRO A 213 -2.72 1.94 -9.00
N GLU A 214 -2.72 1.05 -8.00
CA GLU A 214 -3.42 1.20 -6.71
C GLU A 214 -2.63 2.07 -5.72
N GLN A 215 -1.34 2.33 -5.98
CA GLN A 215 -0.51 3.20 -5.16
C GLN A 215 -1.07 4.62 -5.12
N LYS A 216 -1.11 5.18 -3.91
CA LYS A 216 -1.48 6.58 -3.72
C LYS A 216 -0.47 7.48 -4.44
N THR A 217 -0.98 8.33 -5.31
CA THR A 217 -0.16 9.23 -6.12
C THR A 217 -0.02 10.63 -5.52
N ASP A 218 -0.50 10.85 -4.29
CA ASP A 218 -0.41 12.14 -3.57
C ASP A 218 1.04 12.62 -3.46
N PHE A 219 1.97 11.69 -3.22
CA PHE A 219 3.40 11.99 -3.18
C PHE A 219 3.91 12.52 -4.52
N LEU A 220 3.52 11.86 -5.62
CA LEU A 220 3.89 12.26 -6.97
C LEU A 220 3.30 13.61 -7.35
N ALA A 221 2.07 13.92 -6.91
CA ALA A 221 1.47 15.24 -7.10
C ALA A 221 2.33 16.34 -6.47
N ARG A 222 2.73 16.16 -5.20
CA ARG A 222 3.60 17.11 -4.48
C ARG A 222 4.97 17.25 -5.15
N LEU A 223 5.55 16.13 -5.62
CA LEU A 223 6.80 16.16 -6.39
C LEU A 223 6.64 16.98 -7.67
N GLY A 224 5.54 16.77 -8.40
CA GLY A 224 5.22 17.52 -9.62
C GLY A 224 5.11 19.01 -9.36
N GLU A 225 4.33 19.42 -8.36
CA GLU A 225 4.19 20.82 -7.94
C GLU A 225 5.54 21.45 -7.63
N LEU A 226 6.35 20.74 -6.84
CA LEU A 226 7.66 21.22 -6.41
C LEU A 226 8.63 21.40 -7.58
N VAL A 227 8.75 20.37 -8.43
CA VAL A 227 9.62 20.42 -9.61
C VAL A 227 9.13 21.52 -10.57
N SER A 228 7.82 21.71 -10.69
CA SER A 228 7.26 22.77 -11.51
C SER A 228 7.72 24.14 -11.02
N VAL A 229 7.60 24.43 -9.72
CA VAL A 229 8.03 25.71 -9.15
C VAL A 229 9.54 25.89 -9.26
N ALA A 230 10.32 24.83 -9.02
CA ALA A 230 11.78 24.90 -9.15
C ALA A 230 12.24 25.14 -10.59
N LEU A 231 11.48 24.71 -11.59
CA LEU A 231 11.81 24.89 -13.00
C LEU A 231 11.09 26.08 -13.65
N LEU A 232 10.24 26.80 -12.92
CA LEU A 232 9.65 28.06 -13.39
C LEU A 232 10.66 29.21 -13.41
#